data_AF-A0A8T7F5P3-F1
#
_entry.id   AF-A0A8T7F5P3-F1
#
_cell.length_a   1.000
_cell.length_b   1.000
_cell.length_c   1.000
_cell.angle_alpha   90.00
_cell.angle_beta   90.00
_cell.angle_gamma   90.00
#
_symmetry.space_group_name_H-M   'P 1'
#
loop_
_entity.id
_entity.type
_entity.pdbx_description
1 polymer ?
#
loop_
_entity_poly.entity_id
_entity_poly.type
_entity_poly.pdbx_seq_one_letter_code
_entity_poly.pdbx_strand_id
1 'polypeptide(L)'
;MRRIWIRTLLIILILSACGDEKPTDDKSKSTPETAPTVEIEVTPFPTLTDELREQLESTYSVLSEVQAQIETVWSDLQAGRTVDCAAALKQQISPDALSSDDPISLILQQAAIEVQTAVNLWQAECQNPRPQPPPDVIDRGIRAALAAGTALDAASVALSQ
;
A
#
# COMPACT_ATOMS: atom_id res chain seq x y z
N MET A 1 -32.55 -10.78 -39.93
CA MET A 1 -33.88 -10.49 -39.35
C MET A 1 -33.70 -10.17 -37.88
N ARG A 2 -34.10 -8.95 -37.48
CA ARG A 2 -34.04 -8.41 -36.11
C ARG A 2 -35.10 -9.08 -35.22
N ARG A 3 -34.78 -9.41 -33.96
CA ARG A 3 -35.72 -9.26 -32.82
C ARG A 3 -34.96 -8.88 -31.55
N ILE A 4 -35.13 -7.61 -31.19
CA ILE A 4 -34.82 -6.97 -29.91
C ILE A 4 -35.99 -7.28 -28.98
N TRP A 5 -35.74 -7.62 -27.70
CA TRP A 5 -36.65 -7.27 -26.60
C TRP A 5 -35.83 -6.91 -25.35
N ILE A 6 -36.02 -5.66 -24.93
CA ILE A 6 -35.52 -5.01 -23.72
C ILE A 6 -36.60 -5.14 -22.63
N ARG A 7 -36.18 -4.91 -21.36
CA ARG A 7 -36.93 -4.69 -20.11
C ARG A 7 -37.01 -5.99 -19.28
N THR A 8 -36.56 -6.02 -18.02
CA THR A 8 -37.11 -5.19 -16.94
C THR A 8 -36.12 -5.00 -15.78
N LEU A 9 -36.09 -3.76 -15.31
CA LEU A 9 -35.43 -3.23 -14.11
C LEU A 9 -36.34 -3.54 -12.90
N LEU A 10 -35.83 -4.13 -11.81
CA LEU A 10 -36.52 -4.07 -10.51
C LEU A 10 -35.50 -3.91 -9.38
N ILE A 11 -35.57 -2.73 -8.78
CA ILE A 11 -34.91 -2.30 -7.55
C ILE A 11 -35.76 -2.81 -6.38
N ILE A 12 -35.15 -3.42 -5.36
CA ILE A 12 -35.71 -3.46 -4.00
C ILE A 12 -34.61 -3.06 -3.02
N LEU A 13 -34.74 -1.82 -2.54
CA LEU A 13 -34.17 -1.29 -1.30
C LEU A 13 -34.78 -2.02 -0.11
N ILE A 14 -33.95 -2.50 0.82
CA ILE A 14 -34.41 -2.75 2.20
C ILE A 14 -33.51 -1.93 3.13
N LEU A 15 -33.99 -0.71 3.41
CA LEU A 15 -33.60 0.07 4.57
C LEU A 15 -34.25 -0.59 5.79
N SER A 16 -33.46 -1.31 6.58
CA SER A 16 -33.88 -1.76 7.92
C SER A 16 -33.81 -0.57 8.88
N ALA A 17 -34.80 0.31 8.78
CA ALA A 17 -35.11 1.31 9.79
C ALA A 17 -35.87 0.60 10.93
N CYS A 18 -35.14 0.19 11.97
CA CYS A 18 -35.74 -0.04 13.30
C CYS A 18 -35.83 1.33 13.99
N GLY A 19 -37.05 1.78 14.27
CA GLY A 19 -37.25 3.00 15.06
C GLY A 19 -38.71 3.42 15.07
N ASP A 20 -39.49 2.81 15.97
CA ASP A 20 -40.80 3.34 16.36
C ASP A 20 -41.04 3.03 17.85
N GLU A 21 -40.64 3.95 18.72
CA GLU A 21 -41.16 4.07 20.08
C GLU A 21 -41.44 5.56 20.38
N LYS A 22 -42.67 5.81 20.82
CA LYS A 22 -43.34 7.11 20.98
C LYS A 22 -42.92 7.89 22.24
N PRO A 23 -43.26 9.19 22.34
CA PRO A 23 -42.62 10.15 23.21
C PRO A 23 -43.22 10.18 24.63
N THR A 24 -42.37 10.35 25.62
CA THR A 24 -42.74 10.90 26.93
C THR A 24 -41.80 12.05 27.25
N ASP A 25 -42.37 13.25 27.27
CA ASP A 25 -41.81 14.45 27.87
C ASP A 25 -41.35 14.15 29.30
N ASP A 26 -40.04 14.22 29.54
CA ASP A 26 -39.54 14.50 30.86
C ASP A 26 -38.45 15.56 30.81
N LYS A 27 -38.67 16.55 31.66
CA LYS A 27 -38.03 17.85 31.72
C LYS A 27 -36.59 17.70 32.21
N SER A 28 -35.64 17.49 31.30
CA SER A 28 -34.21 17.47 31.64
C SER A 28 -33.48 18.70 31.09
N LYS A 29 -33.08 19.53 32.04
CA LYS A 29 -32.21 20.70 31.96
C LYS A 29 -31.04 20.48 30.97
N SER A 30 -31.04 21.21 29.86
CA SER A 30 -29.92 21.22 28.91
C SER A 30 -28.66 21.77 29.58
N THR A 31 -27.70 20.90 29.83
CA THR A 31 -26.28 21.23 29.82
C THR A 31 -25.75 20.74 28.48
N PRO A 32 -25.05 21.55 27.67
CA PRO A 32 -24.32 21.03 26.54
C PRO A 32 -23.18 20.19 27.11
N GLU A 33 -23.29 18.86 27.00
CA GLU A 33 -22.17 17.96 27.19
C GLU A 33 -21.22 18.20 26.03
N THR A 34 -20.14 18.93 26.32
CA THR A 34 -18.98 19.05 25.44
C THR A 34 -18.53 17.64 25.10
N ALA A 35 -18.77 17.19 23.87
CA ALA A 35 -18.18 15.99 23.34
C ALA A 35 -16.66 16.05 23.60
N PRO A 36 -16.02 14.98 24.07
CA PRO A 36 -14.58 14.97 24.23
C PRO A 36 -13.97 15.27 22.86
N THR A 37 -13.36 16.45 22.75
CA THR A 37 -12.40 16.76 21.70
C THR A 37 -11.36 15.65 21.81
N VAL A 38 -11.40 14.71 20.86
CA VAL A 38 -10.28 13.81 20.64
C VAL A 38 -9.15 14.71 20.17
N GLU A 39 -8.32 15.15 21.11
CA GLU A 39 -7.02 15.71 20.80
C GLU A 39 -6.28 14.61 20.05
N ILE A 40 -6.15 14.79 18.74
CA ILE A 40 -5.22 13.98 17.96
C ILE A 40 -3.85 14.39 18.48
N GLU A 41 -3.31 13.63 19.43
CA GLU A 41 -1.91 13.72 19.82
C GLU A 41 -1.09 13.41 18.55
N VAL A 42 -0.63 14.47 17.90
CA VAL A 42 0.44 14.38 16.92
C VAL A 42 1.67 14.03 17.73
N THR A 43 1.92 12.74 17.95
CA THR A 43 3.16 12.28 18.57
C THR A 43 4.31 12.79 17.71
N PRO A 44 5.18 13.69 18.23
CA PRO A 44 6.31 14.18 17.48
C PRO A 44 7.25 13.02 17.16
N PHE A 45 7.72 12.95 15.91
CA PHE A 45 8.76 11.99 15.55
C PHE A 45 9.98 12.22 16.46
N PRO A 46 10.58 11.15 17.02
CA PRO A 46 11.78 11.29 17.81
C PRO A 46 12.88 11.95 16.96
N THR A 47 13.62 12.88 17.54
CA THR A 47 14.76 13.49 16.85
C THR A 47 15.82 12.42 16.59
N LEU A 48 15.97 12.03 15.32
CA LEU A 48 16.99 11.08 14.89
C LEU A 48 18.39 11.63 15.18
N THR A 49 19.33 10.74 15.53
CA THR A 49 20.75 11.08 15.48
C THR A 49 21.17 11.22 14.01
N ASP A 50 22.21 12.02 13.74
CA ASP A 50 22.71 12.21 12.36
C ASP A 50 23.10 10.86 11.72
N GLU A 51 23.78 9.98 12.48
CA GLU A 51 24.19 8.66 12.01
C GLU A 51 22.99 7.76 11.66
N LEU A 52 21.95 7.75 12.49
CA LEU A 52 20.73 6.98 12.21
C LEU A 52 20.00 7.56 11.00
N ARG A 53 19.92 8.88 10.87
CA ARG A 53 19.31 9.54 9.72
C ARG A 53 20.03 9.16 8.42
N GLU A 54 21.36 9.24 8.38
CA GLU A 54 22.16 8.85 7.22
C GLU A 54 21.94 7.37 6.84
N GLN A 55 21.86 6.48 7.83
CA GLN A 55 21.58 5.06 7.60
C GLN A 55 20.19 4.83 6.99
N LEU A 56 19.16 5.52 7.49
CA LEU A 56 17.79 5.40 7.00
C LEU A 56 17.65 6.01 5.60
N GLU A 57 18.29 7.14 5.32
CA GLU A 57 18.33 7.76 3.98
C GLU A 57 19.04 6.86 2.96
N SER A 58 20.15 6.23 3.35
CA SER A 58 20.85 5.25 2.51
C SER A 58 19.94 4.05 2.18
N THR A 59 19.26 3.52 3.20
CA THR A 59 18.30 2.43 3.06
C THR A 59 17.15 2.81 2.12
N TYR A 60 16.55 3.98 2.34
CA TYR A 60 15.49 4.54 1.51
C TYR A 60 15.92 4.63 0.05
N SER A 61 17.13 5.14 -0.20
CA SER A 61 17.67 5.31 -1.56
C SER A 61 17.79 3.97 -2.30
N VAL A 62 18.35 2.95 -1.64
CA VAL A 62 18.48 1.62 -2.23
C VAL A 62 17.12 0.99 -2.49
N LEU A 63 16.19 1.04 -1.53
CA LEU A 63 14.84 0.50 -1.71
C LEU A 63 14.08 1.20 -2.84
N SER A 64 14.17 2.52 -2.92
CA SER A 64 13.55 3.31 -3.99
C SER A 64 14.07 2.92 -5.36
N GLU A 65 15.36 2.64 -5.46
CA GLU A 65 15.95 2.25 -6.73
C GLU A 65 15.52 0.84 -7.17
N VAL A 66 15.46 -0.11 -6.24
CA VAL A 66 14.95 -1.46 -6.53
C VAL A 66 13.46 -1.42 -6.85
N GLN A 67 12.68 -0.60 -6.14
CA GLN A 67 11.25 -0.39 -6.38
C GLN A 67 11.01 0.12 -7.80
N ALA A 68 11.72 1.15 -8.25
CA ALA A 68 11.57 1.70 -9.59
C ALA A 68 11.91 0.68 -10.70
N GLN A 69 12.95 -0.13 -10.47
CA GLN A 69 13.33 -1.21 -11.40
C GLN A 69 12.25 -2.27 -11.49
N ILE A 70 11.75 -2.77 -10.35
CA ILE A 70 10.75 -3.83 -10.34
C ILE A 70 9.38 -3.35 -10.84
N GLU A 71 9.01 -2.09 -10.57
CA GLU A 71 7.82 -1.47 -11.15
C GLU A 71 7.91 -1.41 -12.68
N THR A 72 9.08 -1.03 -13.21
CA THR A 72 9.32 -1.01 -14.66
C THR A 72 9.14 -2.40 -15.28
N VAL A 73 9.71 -3.43 -14.64
CA VAL A 73 9.55 -4.84 -15.08
C VAL A 73 8.07 -5.22 -15.18
N TRP A 74 7.28 -4.96 -14.14
CA TRP A 74 5.87 -5.33 -14.13
C TRP A 74 5.02 -4.50 -15.11
N SER A 75 5.33 -3.21 -15.25
CA SER A 75 4.69 -2.32 -16.23
C SER A 75 4.98 -2.75 -17.68
N ASP A 76 6.22 -3.16 -17.97
CA ASP A 76 6.61 -3.69 -19.26
C ASP A 76 5.84 -4.97 -19.60
N LEU A 77 5.73 -5.90 -18.66
CA LEU A 77 4.96 -7.13 -18.82
C LEU A 77 3.47 -6.85 -19.06
N GLN A 78 2.90 -5.87 -18.37
CA GLN A 78 1.52 -5.43 -18.59
C GLN A 78 1.31 -4.84 -19.98
N ALA A 79 2.29 -4.09 -20.49
CA ALA A 79 2.30 -3.57 -21.85
C ALA A 79 2.55 -4.65 -22.92
N GLY A 80 2.73 -5.92 -22.53
CA GLY A 80 3.05 -7.03 -23.42
C GLY A 80 4.48 -7.02 -23.95
N ARG A 81 5.38 -6.26 -23.31
CA ARG A 81 6.81 -6.26 -23.64
C ARG A 81 7.51 -7.45 -22.99
N THR A 82 8.54 -7.96 -23.66
CA THR A 82 9.43 -8.97 -23.10
C THR A 82 10.44 -8.32 -22.16
N VAL A 83 10.64 -8.92 -20.99
CA VAL A 83 11.63 -8.46 -20.01
C VAL A 83 12.73 -9.52 -19.89
N ASP A 84 13.98 -9.07 -19.80
CA ASP A 84 15.14 -9.96 -19.66
C ASP A 84 15.32 -10.41 -18.21
N CYS A 85 15.28 -11.74 -17.99
CA CYS A 85 15.57 -12.35 -16.70
C CYS A 85 17.04 -12.27 -16.28
N ALA A 86 17.95 -11.97 -17.20
CA ALA A 86 19.36 -11.71 -16.89
C ALA A 86 19.60 -10.26 -16.44
N ALA A 87 18.60 -9.38 -16.54
CA ALA A 87 18.70 -8.03 -16.00
C ALA A 87 18.87 -8.10 -14.48
N ALA A 88 20.04 -7.67 -14.01
CA ALA A 88 20.31 -7.61 -12.59
C ALA A 88 19.46 -6.52 -11.95
N LEU A 89 18.60 -6.92 -11.00
CA LEU A 89 18.06 -5.97 -10.03
C LEU A 89 19.21 -5.55 -9.11
N LYS A 90 19.22 -4.28 -8.72
CA LYS A 90 20.18 -3.79 -7.73
C LYS A 90 20.07 -4.53 -6.39
N GLN A 91 21.08 -4.32 -5.55
CA GLN A 91 21.20 -4.95 -4.24
C GLN A 91 19.88 -4.83 -3.46
N GLN A 92 19.35 -5.98 -3.05
CA GLN A 92 18.15 -6.06 -2.22
C GLN A 92 18.53 -5.88 -0.75
N ILE A 93 17.74 -5.10 -0.03
CA ILE A 93 17.84 -4.99 1.43
C ILE A 93 16.90 -6.04 2.03
N SER A 94 17.44 -6.92 2.87
CA SER A 94 16.61 -7.86 3.62
C SER A 94 15.74 -7.12 4.63
N PRO A 95 14.42 -7.38 4.72
CA PRO A 95 13.55 -6.77 5.72
C PRO A 95 14.03 -6.95 7.16
N ASP A 96 14.67 -8.08 7.46
CA ASP A 96 15.18 -8.39 8.80
C ASP A 96 16.38 -7.52 9.19
N ALA A 97 17.06 -6.91 8.21
CA ALA A 97 18.18 -6.00 8.46
C ALA A 97 17.71 -4.64 9.01
N LEU A 98 16.41 -4.34 8.94
CA LEU A 98 15.79 -3.09 9.37
C LEU A 98 15.07 -3.20 10.72
N SER A 99 15.38 -4.25 11.50
CA SER A 99 14.78 -4.49 12.82
C SER A 99 15.22 -3.44 13.84
N SER A 100 14.45 -2.37 13.96
CA SER A 100 14.56 -1.38 15.04
C SER A 100 13.16 -0.94 15.48
N ASP A 101 13.04 -0.45 16.72
CA ASP A 101 11.77 0.09 17.25
C ASP A 101 11.49 1.53 16.76
N ASP A 102 12.36 2.09 15.90
CA ASP A 102 12.17 3.42 15.34
C ASP A 102 11.03 3.42 14.29
N PRO A 103 10.08 4.37 14.36
CA PRO A 103 8.95 4.42 13.44
C PRO A 103 9.34 4.48 11.95
N ILE A 104 10.42 5.17 11.60
CA ILE A 104 10.87 5.29 10.20
C ILE A 104 11.45 3.96 9.72
N SER A 105 12.21 3.28 10.59
CA SER A 105 12.70 1.92 10.33
C SER A 105 11.56 0.93 10.08
N LEU A 106 10.47 1.01 10.82
CA LEU A 106 9.29 0.17 10.60
C LEU A 106 8.62 0.45 9.24
N ILE A 107 8.55 1.71 8.81
CA ILE A 107 8.02 2.07 7.48
C ILE A 107 8.95 1.54 6.39
N LEU A 108 10.27 1.72 6.53
CA LEU A 108 11.26 1.19 5.58
C LEU A 108 11.28 -0.34 5.55
N GLN A 109 11.05 -0.99 6.69
CA GLN A 109 10.88 -2.44 6.76
C GLN A 109 9.65 -2.89 5.96
N GLN A 110 8.51 -2.21 6.11
CA GLN A 110 7.33 -2.49 5.29
C GLN A 110 7.63 -2.31 3.80
N ALA A 111 8.31 -1.22 3.42
CA ALA A 111 8.73 -1.02 2.04
C ALA A 111 9.62 -2.16 1.53
N ALA A 112 10.58 -2.63 2.34
CA ALA A 112 11.45 -3.76 2.01
C ALA A 112 10.66 -5.06 1.80
N ILE A 113 9.64 -5.34 2.62
CA ILE A 113 8.77 -6.53 2.48
C ILE A 113 8.02 -6.49 1.14
N GLU A 114 7.45 -5.33 0.78
CA GLU A 114 6.69 -5.19 -0.46
C GLU A 114 7.60 -5.26 -1.70
N VAL A 115 8.78 -4.62 -1.66
CA VAL A 115 9.80 -4.75 -2.71
C VAL A 115 10.20 -6.21 -2.86
N GLN A 116 10.53 -6.90 -1.76
CA GLN A 116 10.93 -8.31 -1.79
C GLN A 116 9.82 -9.19 -2.37
N THR A 117 8.55 -8.89 -2.05
CA THR A 117 7.40 -9.62 -2.60
C THR A 117 7.32 -9.45 -4.12
N ALA A 118 7.42 -8.23 -4.63
CA ALA A 118 7.41 -7.95 -6.06
C ALA A 118 8.59 -8.63 -6.79
N VAL A 119 9.77 -8.61 -6.17
CA VAL A 119 10.98 -9.23 -6.72
C VAL A 119 10.89 -10.75 -6.72
N ASN A 120 10.39 -11.36 -5.65
CA ASN A 120 10.21 -12.81 -5.56
C ASN A 120 9.25 -13.33 -6.62
N LEU A 121 8.16 -12.60 -6.89
CA LEU A 121 7.24 -12.93 -7.97
C LEU A 121 7.95 -12.90 -9.33
N TRP A 122 8.81 -11.91 -9.58
CA TRP A 122 9.55 -11.82 -10.83
C TRP A 122 10.59 -12.94 -10.97
N GLN A 123 11.34 -13.21 -9.90
CA GLN A 123 12.31 -14.30 -9.87
C GLN A 123 11.65 -15.66 -10.11
N ALA A 124 10.43 -15.87 -9.58
CA ALA A 124 9.65 -17.07 -9.87
C ALA A 124 9.28 -17.20 -11.35
N GLU A 125 8.90 -16.10 -12.01
CA GLU A 125 8.69 -16.09 -13.47
C GLU A 125 9.98 -16.39 -14.24
N CYS A 126 11.13 -15.92 -13.75
CA CYS A 126 12.42 -16.19 -14.38
C CYS A 126 12.92 -17.63 -14.20
N GLN A 127 12.50 -18.33 -13.15
CA GLN A 127 12.82 -19.75 -12.97
C GLN A 127 12.02 -20.66 -13.92
N ASN A 128 10.87 -20.20 -14.38
CA ASN A 128 10.04 -20.92 -15.36
C ASN A 128 9.57 -19.96 -16.45
N PRO A 129 10.49 -19.51 -17.33
CA PRO A 129 10.21 -18.43 -18.26
C PRO A 129 9.14 -18.84 -19.27
N ARG A 130 8.11 -18.01 -19.34
CA ARG A 130 7.02 -18.12 -20.32
C ARG A 130 7.11 -16.95 -21.28
N PRO A 131 6.64 -17.09 -22.53
CA PRO A 131 6.56 -15.96 -23.46
C PRO A 131 5.77 -14.77 -22.89
N GLN A 132 4.75 -15.05 -22.06
CA GLN A 132 4.03 -14.04 -21.29
C GLN A 132 3.51 -14.67 -19.98
N PRO A 133 3.75 -14.04 -18.82
CA PRO A 133 3.13 -14.46 -17.56
C PRO A 133 1.59 -14.33 -17.62
N PRO A 134 0.84 -15.16 -16.89
CA PRO A 134 -0.59 -15.03 -16.72
C PRO A 134 -0.98 -13.63 -16.19
N PRO A 135 -2.12 -13.05 -16.63
CA PRO A 135 -2.56 -11.74 -16.18
C PRO A 135 -2.66 -11.61 -14.65
N ASP A 136 -3.07 -12.65 -13.93
CA ASP A 136 -3.17 -12.64 -12.47
C ASP A 136 -1.81 -12.54 -11.76
N VAL A 137 -0.74 -13.02 -12.41
CA VAL A 137 0.63 -12.89 -11.89
C VAL A 137 1.11 -11.46 -12.12
N ILE A 138 0.90 -10.92 -13.32
CA ILE A 138 1.25 -9.53 -13.65
C ILE A 138 0.54 -8.57 -12.69
N ASP A 139 -0.76 -8.75 -12.48
CA ASP A 139 -1.55 -7.92 -11.58
C ASP A 139 -1.06 -8.00 -10.11
N ARG A 140 -0.63 -9.18 -9.66
CA ARG A 140 -0.03 -9.34 -8.32
C ARG A 140 1.32 -8.62 -8.21
N GLY A 141 2.16 -8.75 -9.23
CA GLY A 141 3.46 -8.07 -9.29
C GLY A 141 3.32 -6.55 -9.25
N ILE A 142 2.40 -5.99 -10.04
CA ILE A 142 2.10 -4.55 -10.04
C ILE A 142 1.61 -4.09 -8.67
N ARG A 143 0.66 -4.80 -8.07
CA ARG A 143 0.14 -4.41 -6.74
C ARG A 143 1.25 -4.39 -5.68
N ALA A 144 2.14 -5.38 -5.68
CA ALA A 144 3.27 -5.40 -4.77
C ALA A 144 4.25 -4.24 -5.02
N ALA A 145 4.56 -3.93 -6.28
CA ALA A 145 5.44 -2.81 -6.64
C ALA A 145 4.83 -1.43 -6.25
N LEU A 146 3.52 -1.26 -6.40
CA LEU A 146 2.81 -0.05 -5.99
C LEU A 146 2.70 0.08 -4.47
N ALA A 147 2.49 -1.05 -3.76
CA ALA A 147 2.49 -1.07 -2.30
C ALA A 147 3.86 -0.64 -1.74
N ALA A 148 4.94 -1.13 -2.36
CA ALA A 148 6.30 -0.69 -2.05
C ALA A 148 6.49 0.82 -2.26
N GLY A 149 6.04 1.36 -3.41
CA GLY A 149 6.10 2.80 -3.69
C GLY A 149 5.34 3.63 -2.65
N THR A 150 4.14 3.20 -2.27
CA THR A 150 3.33 3.87 -1.24
C THR A 150 4.03 3.90 0.12
N ALA A 151 4.69 2.80 0.51
CA ALA A 151 5.44 2.73 1.76
C ALA A 151 6.69 3.64 1.72
N LEU A 152 7.37 3.73 0.57
CA LEU A 152 8.51 4.63 0.38
C LEU A 152 8.09 6.10 0.42
N ASP A 153 6.97 6.46 -0.19
CA ASP A 153 6.43 7.83 -0.09
C ASP A 153 6.19 8.22 1.37
N ALA A 154 5.64 7.31 2.18
CA ALA A 154 5.48 7.53 3.62
C ALA A 154 6.83 7.69 4.35
N ALA A 155 7.83 6.88 4.00
CA ALA A 155 9.18 7.00 4.57
C ALA A 155 9.84 8.35 4.20
N SER A 156 9.68 8.81 2.96
CA SER A 156 10.20 10.10 2.48
C SER A 156 9.63 11.28 3.28
N VAL A 157 8.31 11.26 3.53
CA VAL A 157 7.64 12.26 4.37
C VAL A 157 8.17 12.22 5.80
N ALA A 158 8.41 11.02 6.35
CA ALA A 158 8.91 10.88 7.71
C ALA A 158 10.37 11.33 7.87
N LEU A 159 11.24 11.05 6.89
CA LEU A 159 12.64 11.49 6.87
C LEU A 159 12.82 13.01 6.70
N SER A 160 11.83 13.67 6.10
CA SER A 160 11.86 15.12 5.85
C SER A 160 11.44 15.97 7.06
N GLN A 161 11.05 15.34 8.17
CA GLN A 161 10.71 16.00 9.43
C GLN A 161 11.95 16.18 10.34
#